data_AF-A0A9D0XU20-F1
#
_entry.id   AF-A0A9D0XU20-F1
#
_cell.length_a   1.000
_cell.length_b   1.000
_cell.length_c   1.000
_cell.angle_alpha   90.00
_cell.angle_beta   90.00
_cell.angle_gamma   90.00
#
_symmetry.space_group_name_H-M   'P 1'
#
loop_
_entity.id
_entity.type
_entity.pdbx_description
1 polymer ?
#
loop_
_entity_poly.entity_id
_entity_poly.type
_entity_poly.pdbx_seq_one_letter_code
_entity_poly.pdbx_strand_id
1 'polypeptide(L)'
;MIEDYRLNPGLANIRIVLIETSHPGNIGGIARAMKNMGLSQLVLVKPKEFPSAIASARASSAADVLNDAKVVDTIDEAIAGTKLVVGASARLRKVAWPQLDVRETAKLTLETVADGEVALVFGREDSGLSNAEMDKCHYLAHIPSNPNYSSLNIGAAVQVFAYECLMATKIESVHSKGYQSELATTEQLEGFYDHLYQALQDIEFLDPNKNARFMRRMRRMFNRTQLDIKEVDILRGILTAAQRQAFKNKSKINTLVEGSGE
;
A
#
# COMPACT_ATOMS: atom_id res chain seq x y z
N MET A 1 -18.33 -2.51 8.84
CA MET A 1 -17.51 -2.35 10.05
C MET A 1 -16.07 -2.50 9.62
N ILE A 2 -15.22 -1.53 9.95
CA ILE A 2 -13.77 -1.65 9.76
C ILE A 2 -13.34 -2.78 10.68
N GLU A 3 -13.14 -3.99 10.15
CA GLU A 3 -12.33 -4.97 10.87
C GLU A 3 -10.98 -4.30 11.07
N ASP A 4 -10.67 -4.05 12.33
CA ASP A 4 -9.57 -3.21 12.72
C ASP A 4 -8.27 -3.90 12.29
N TYR A 5 -7.76 -3.55 11.11
CA TYR A 5 -6.53 -4.08 10.54
C TYR A 5 -5.31 -3.88 11.45
N ARG A 6 -5.45 -3.07 12.51
CA ARG A 6 -4.50 -2.88 13.61
C ARG A 6 -4.47 -4.04 14.61
N LEU A 7 -5.37 -5.03 14.50
CA LEU A 7 -5.44 -6.22 15.37
C LEU A 7 -4.59 -7.38 14.85
N ASN A 8 -3.67 -7.17 13.89
CA ASN A 8 -2.78 -8.23 13.46
C ASN A 8 -1.91 -8.69 14.66
N PRO A 9 -1.98 -9.97 15.05
CA PRO A 9 -1.27 -10.45 16.25
C PRO A 9 0.25 -10.32 16.12
N GLY A 10 0.80 -10.33 14.88
CA GLY A 10 2.22 -10.11 14.64
C GLY A 10 2.68 -8.69 15.03
N LEU A 11 1.83 -7.68 14.85
CA LEU A 11 2.16 -6.30 15.23
C LEU A 11 2.27 -6.11 16.75
N ALA A 12 1.51 -6.89 17.52
CA ALA A 12 1.56 -6.87 18.98
C ALA A 12 2.88 -7.42 19.55
N ASN A 13 3.66 -8.17 18.76
CA ASN A 13 4.97 -8.71 19.12
C ASN A 13 6.14 -7.81 18.69
N ILE A 14 5.86 -6.60 18.18
CA ILE A 14 6.87 -5.62 17.78
C ILE A 14 7.01 -4.57 18.87
N ARG A 15 8.20 -4.52 19.47
CA ARG A 15 8.59 -3.59 20.51
C ARG A 15 9.31 -2.39 19.89
N ILE A 16 8.75 -1.19 20.08
CA ILE A 16 9.43 0.06 19.75
C ILE A 16 10.25 0.49 20.96
N VAL A 17 11.58 0.54 20.80
CA VAL A 17 12.52 0.92 21.85
C VAL A 17 13.09 2.29 21.56
N LEU A 18 12.89 3.26 22.46
CA LEU A 18 13.44 4.61 22.33
C LEU A 18 14.56 4.84 23.34
N ILE A 19 15.75 5.16 22.85
CA ILE A 19 16.93 5.40 23.68
C ILE A 19 17.04 6.88 24.02
N GLU A 20 17.00 7.19 25.32
CA GLU A 20 17.29 8.51 25.89
C GLU A 20 16.60 9.67 25.16
N THR A 21 15.32 9.49 24.82
CA THR A 21 14.55 10.53 24.11
C THR A 21 14.58 11.84 24.89
N SER A 22 15.01 12.90 24.21
CA SER A 22 15.26 14.19 24.86
C SER A 22 13.99 14.98 25.09
N HIS A 23 13.10 15.03 24.09
CA HIS A 23 11.90 15.86 24.16
C HIS A 23 10.65 14.98 24.41
N PRO A 24 9.90 15.17 25.51
CA PRO A 24 8.73 14.33 25.84
C PRO A 24 7.63 14.38 24.76
N GLY A 25 7.52 15.50 24.04
CA GLY A 25 6.62 15.60 22.88
C GLY A 25 6.92 14.59 21.77
N ASN A 26 8.17 14.15 21.59
CA ASN A 26 8.51 13.09 20.62
C ASN A 26 7.93 11.75 21.07
N ILE A 27 7.99 11.43 22.36
CA ILE A 27 7.41 10.20 22.93
C ILE A 27 5.90 10.17 22.63
N GLY A 28 5.18 11.26 22.89
CA GLY A 28 3.75 11.35 22.58
C GLY A 28 3.43 11.26 21.08
N GLY A 29 4.23 11.91 20.24
CA GLY A 29 4.09 11.80 18.78
C GLY A 29 4.33 10.38 18.26
N ILE A 30 5.31 9.67 18.85
CA ILE A 30 5.64 8.28 18.54
C ILE A 30 4.52 7.34 18.98
N ALA A 31 3.99 7.49 20.19
CA ALA A 31 2.84 6.70 20.65
C ALA A 31 1.64 6.83 19.71
N ARG A 32 1.38 8.05 19.20
CA ARG A 32 0.34 8.29 18.19
C ARG A 32 0.66 7.59 16.86
N ALA A 33 1.90 7.67 16.39
CA ALA A 33 2.33 6.99 15.16
C ALA A 33 2.18 5.47 15.27
N MET A 34 2.59 4.90 16.40
CA MET A 34 2.45 3.48 16.73
C MET A 34 0.98 3.05 16.68
N LYS A 35 0.11 3.74 17.43
CA LYS A 35 -1.32 3.39 17.50
C LYS A 35 -2.03 3.50 16.15
N ASN A 36 -1.67 4.50 15.33
CA ASN A 36 -2.21 4.63 13.98
C ASN A 36 -1.86 3.43 13.09
N MET A 37 -0.74 2.76 13.36
CA MET A 37 -0.23 1.62 12.59
C MET A 37 -0.42 0.28 13.32
N GLY A 38 -1.17 0.24 14.42
CA GLY A 38 -1.47 -0.99 15.17
C GLY A 38 -0.34 -1.53 16.04
N LEU A 39 0.69 -0.73 16.32
CA LEU A 39 1.71 -1.05 17.31
C LEU A 39 1.31 -0.55 18.70
N SER A 40 1.64 -1.31 19.73
CA SER A 40 1.27 -0.99 21.13
C SER A 40 2.42 -1.14 22.13
N GLN A 41 3.46 -1.93 21.84
CA GLN A 41 4.56 -2.14 22.78
C GLN A 41 5.61 -1.03 22.69
N LEU A 42 5.57 -0.08 23.63
CA LEU A 42 6.57 0.99 23.77
C LEU A 42 7.50 0.72 24.94
N VAL A 43 8.81 0.82 24.71
CA VAL A 43 9.84 0.74 25.77
C VAL A 43 10.75 1.96 25.68
N LEU A 44 10.95 2.61 26.82
CA LEU A 44 11.75 3.83 26.96
C LEU A 44 12.98 3.52 27.80
N VAL A 45 14.17 3.66 27.21
CA VAL A 45 15.45 3.52 27.93
C VAL A 45 15.87 4.90 28.40
N LYS A 46 15.84 5.14 29.72
CA LYS A 46 16.26 6.41 30.35
C LYS A 46 15.75 7.67 29.62
N PRO A 47 14.43 7.81 29.38
CA PRO A 47 13.90 9.05 28.79
C PRO A 47 14.23 10.24 29.71
N LYS A 48 14.53 11.42 29.14
CA LYS A 48 14.86 12.60 29.97
C LYS A 48 13.68 13.07 30.82
N GLU A 49 12.46 12.91 30.31
CA GLU A 49 11.23 13.27 31.00
C GLU A 49 10.10 12.30 30.63
N PHE A 50 9.71 11.44 31.59
CA PHE A 50 8.55 10.56 31.47
C PHE A 50 8.11 10.05 32.86
N PRO A 51 6.81 10.03 33.21
CA PRO A 51 5.67 10.51 32.43
C PRO A 51 5.67 12.05 32.28
N SER A 52 5.00 12.56 31.23
CA SER A 52 4.94 14.00 30.95
C SER A 52 3.56 14.43 30.43
N ALA A 53 3.08 15.58 30.89
CA ALA A 53 1.87 16.21 30.36
C ALA A 53 2.03 16.59 28.88
N ILE A 54 3.25 16.93 28.45
CA ILE A 54 3.56 17.27 27.05
C ILE A 54 3.41 16.02 26.17
N ALA A 55 3.95 14.88 26.62
CA ALA A 55 3.78 13.60 25.93
C ALA A 55 2.31 13.22 25.83
N SER A 56 1.57 13.32 26.95
CA SER A 56 0.14 13.00 27.02
C SER A 56 -0.70 13.85 26.07
N ALA A 57 -0.49 15.17 26.06
CA ALA A 57 -1.19 16.08 25.17
C ALA A 57 -0.90 15.77 23.68
N ARG A 58 0.34 15.36 23.36
CA ARG A 58 0.75 15.04 21.99
C ARG A 58 0.24 13.68 21.50
N ALA A 59 0.10 12.70 22.41
CA ALA A 59 -0.40 11.36 22.10
C ALA A 59 -1.90 11.33 21.76
N SER A 60 -2.68 12.30 22.25
CA SER A 60 -4.12 12.39 21.99
C SER A 60 -4.82 11.05 22.36
N SER A 61 -5.44 10.35 21.42
CA SER A 61 -6.12 9.07 21.66
C SER A 61 -5.18 7.87 21.90
N ALA A 62 -3.85 8.06 21.89
CA ALA A 62 -2.85 7.01 22.15
C ALA A 62 -2.31 7.00 23.59
N ALA A 63 -3.13 7.46 24.55
CA ALA A 63 -2.77 7.49 25.96
C ALA A 63 -2.52 6.08 26.56
N ASP A 64 -3.21 5.07 26.06
CA ASP A 64 -2.99 3.65 26.38
C ASP A 64 -1.55 3.20 26.09
N VAL A 65 -1.01 3.53 24.91
CA VAL A 65 0.38 3.19 24.55
C VAL A 65 1.38 3.84 25.50
N LEU A 66 1.09 5.05 26.00
CA LEU A 66 1.93 5.70 27.00
C LEU A 66 1.78 5.08 28.41
N ASN A 67 0.55 4.74 28.80
CA ASN A 67 0.27 4.14 30.11
C ASN A 67 0.90 2.75 30.24
N ASP A 68 0.93 1.99 29.15
CA ASP A 68 1.51 0.64 29.10
C ASP A 68 3.02 0.66 28.78
N ALA A 69 3.61 1.84 28.54
CA ALA A 69 5.02 1.97 28.20
C ALA A 69 5.92 1.51 29.36
N LYS A 70 6.90 0.66 29.06
CA LYS A 70 7.89 0.22 30.06
C LYS A 70 9.07 1.17 30.07
N VAL A 71 9.46 1.64 31.24
CA VAL A 71 10.68 2.45 31.43
C VAL A 71 11.76 1.57 32.05
N VAL A 72 12.94 1.55 31.44
CA VAL A 72 14.08 0.71 31.83
C VAL A 72 15.39 1.51 31.82
N ASP A 73 16.42 0.97 32.47
CA ASP A 73 17.69 1.67 32.63
C ASP A 73 18.71 1.36 31.53
N THR A 74 18.54 0.24 30.84
CA THR A 74 19.52 -0.25 29.87
C THR A 74 18.86 -0.77 28.59
N ILE A 75 19.62 -0.74 27.49
CA ILE A 75 19.20 -1.38 26.24
C ILE A 75 19.06 -2.89 26.42
N ASP A 76 19.90 -3.51 27.25
CA ASP A 76 19.86 -4.95 27.53
C ASP A 76 18.50 -5.38 28.13
N GLU A 77 17.97 -4.61 29.09
CA GLU A 77 16.60 -4.79 29.60
C GLU A 77 15.56 -4.57 28.51
N ALA A 78 15.76 -3.54 27.67
CA ALA A 78 14.81 -3.17 26.63
C ALA A 78 14.69 -4.19 25.49
N ILE A 79 15.72 -5.00 25.24
CA ILE A 79 15.75 -6.02 24.18
C ILE A 79 15.65 -7.45 24.73
N ALA A 80 15.62 -7.60 26.05
CA ALA A 80 15.53 -8.91 26.69
C ALA A 80 14.33 -9.71 26.16
N GLY A 81 14.58 -10.98 25.83
CA GLY A 81 13.59 -11.94 25.33
C GLY A 81 13.26 -11.82 23.84
N THR A 82 13.76 -10.80 23.14
CA THR A 82 13.50 -10.63 21.69
C THR A 82 14.36 -11.57 20.84
N LYS A 83 13.80 -12.04 19.73
CA LYS A 83 14.48 -12.89 18.73
C LYS A 83 15.27 -12.08 17.71
N LEU A 84 14.86 -10.84 17.49
CA LEU A 84 15.48 -9.92 16.54
C LEU A 84 15.58 -8.52 17.12
N VAL A 85 16.74 -7.90 16.96
CA VAL A 85 17.00 -6.51 17.32
C VAL A 85 17.50 -5.77 16.09
N VAL A 86 16.77 -4.74 15.67
CA VAL A 86 17.15 -3.89 14.53
C VAL A 86 17.30 -2.45 14.98
N GLY A 87 18.48 -1.87 14.79
CA GLY A 87 18.77 -0.47 15.13
C GLY A 87 18.57 0.47 13.95
N ALA A 88 17.74 1.51 14.12
CA ALA A 88 17.55 2.54 13.11
C ALA A 88 18.75 3.51 13.08
N SER A 89 19.39 3.66 11.91
CA SER A 89 20.54 4.56 11.73
C SER A 89 20.53 5.24 10.36
N ALA A 90 20.79 6.56 10.36
CA ALA A 90 21.01 7.34 9.15
C ALA A 90 22.49 7.34 8.69
N ARG A 91 23.41 6.81 9.50
CA ARG A 91 24.86 6.86 9.29
C ARG A 91 25.44 5.45 9.31
N LEU A 92 25.70 4.93 8.12
CA LEU A 92 26.32 3.63 7.90
C LEU A 92 27.85 3.85 7.90
N ARG A 93 28.51 3.76 9.06
CA ARG A 93 29.97 4.04 9.19
C ARG A 93 30.81 2.77 9.29
N LYS A 94 31.92 2.77 8.54
CA LYS A 94 33.24 2.07 8.67
C LYS A 94 33.32 0.56 8.94
N VAL A 95 32.40 -0.03 9.69
CA VAL A 95 32.36 -1.48 9.96
C VAL A 95 31.12 -2.04 9.26
N ALA A 96 31.30 -3.14 8.54
CA ALA A 96 30.26 -3.75 7.72
C ALA A 96 29.27 -4.52 8.60
N TRP A 97 28.35 -3.81 9.25
CA TRP A 97 27.13 -4.44 9.76
C TRP A 97 26.24 -4.88 8.60
N PRO A 98 25.52 -6.00 8.74
CA PRO A 98 24.39 -6.31 7.86
C PRO A 98 23.39 -5.15 7.88
N GLN A 99 23.05 -4.65 6.70
CA GLN A 99 22.19 -3.49 6.52
C GLN A 99 20.93 -3.88 5.77
N LEU A 100 19.81 -3.31 6.21
CA LEU A 100 18.53 -3.44 5.57
C LEU A 100 17.99 -2.03 5.29
N ASP A 101 17.19 -1.90 4.25
CA ASP A 101 16.25 -0.79 4.19
C ASP A 101 15.03 -1.04 5.10
N VAL A 102 14.20 -0.02 5.29
CA VAL A 102 13.02 -0.10 6.15
C VAL A 102 11.97 -1.12 5.67
N ARG A 103 11.89 -1.39 4.36
CA ARG A 103 10.95 -2.36 3.79
C ARG A 103 11.43 -3.79 3.99
N GLU A 104 12.72 -4.04 3.78
CA GLU A 104 13.36 -5.31 4.09
C GLU A 104 13.28 -5.61 5.59
N THR A 105 13.49 -4.59 6.42
CA THR A 105 13.34 -4.68 7.89
C THR A 105 11.93 -5.09 8.29
N ALA A 106 10.91 -4.46 7.69
CA ALA A 106 9.51 -4.78 7.98
C ALA A 106 9.18 -6.23 7.61
N LYS A 107 9.62 -6.69 6.43
CA LYS A 107 9.42 -8.08 6.01
C LYS A 107 10.05 -9.07 6.99
N LEU A 108 11.32 -8.87 7.34
CA LEU A 108 12.04 -9.72 8.29
C LEU A 108 11.40 -9.69 9.69
N THR A 109 10.94 -8.52 10.13
CA THR A 109 10.21 -8.35 11.39
C THR A 109 8.95 -9.21 11.39
N LEU A 110 8.13 -9.13 10.35
CA LEU A 110 6.88 -9.89 10.26
C LEU A 110 7.09 -11.40 10.08
N GLU A 111 8.21 -11.82 9.49
CA GLU A 111 8.61 -13.23 9.46
C GLU A 111 9.04 -13.72 10.85
N THR A 112 9.73 -12.89 11.63
CA THR A 112 10.28 -13.28 12.95
C THR A 112 9.23 -13.29 14.06
N VAL A 113 8.23 -12.42 14.00
CA VAL A 113 7.18 -12.34 15.05
C VAL A 113 6.33 -13.60 15.20
N ALA A 114 6.44 -14.54 14.25
CA ALA A 114 5.87 -15.88 14.35
C ALA A 114 6.58 -16.75 15.42
N ASP A 115 7.87 -16.50 15.66
CA ASP A 115 8.72 -17.30 16.56
C ASP A 115 9.10 -16.57 17.86
N GLY A 116 8.83 -15.27 17.96
CA GLY A 116 9.01 -14.48 19.18
C GLY A 116 9.07 -12.97 18.93
N GLU A 117 9.20 -12.19 20.00
CA GLU A 117 9.16 -10.73 19.91
C GLU A 117 10.36 -10.12 19.16
N VAL A 118 10.14 -8.97 18.53
CA VAL A 118 11.16 -8.20 17.80
C VAL A 118 11.30 -6.81 18.42
N ALA A 119 12.54 -6.32 18.59
CA ALA A 119 12.82 -4.95 18.99
C ALA A 119 13.30 -4.10 17.80
N LEU A 120 12.59 -2.99 17.56
CA LEU A 120 13.04 -1.92 16.67
C LEU A 120 13.54 -0.76 17.54
N VAL A 121 14.85 -0.49 17.47
CA VAL A 121 15.56 0.42 18.38
C VAL A 121 15.86 1.75 17.70
N PHE A 122 15.45 2.85 18.32
CA PHE A 122 15.64 4.21 17.83
C PHE A 122 16.49 5.01 18.81
N GLY A 123 17.54 5.63 18.28
CA GLY A 123 18.50 6.42 19.06
C GLY A 123 18.02 7.83 19.42
N ARG A 124 18.91 8.55 20.09
CA ARG A 124 18.75 9.96 20.49
C ARG A 124 18.55 10.87 19.28
N GLU A 125 17.83 11.97 19.44
CA GLU A 125 17.47 12.87 18.32
C GLU A 125 18.68 13.55 17.64
N ASP A 126 19.71 13.86 18.41
CA ASP A 126 20.89 14.62 18.00
C ASP A 126 22.07 13.73 17.58
N SER A 127 22.19 12.57 18.24
CA SER A 127 23.37 11.71 18.18
C SER A 127 23.09 10.29 17.68
N GLY A 128 21.84 9.87 17.63
CA GLY A 128 21.44 8.52 17.24
C GLY A 128 21.85 7.47 18.26
N LEU A 129 22.14 6.26 17.76
CA LEU A 129 22.66 5.15 18.56
C LEU A 129 24.17 5.30 18.74
N SER A 130 24.66 5.04 19.95
CA SER A 130 26.08 4.87 20.24
C SER A 130 26.60 3.56 19.64
N ASN A 131 27.92 3.43 19.50
CA ASN A 131 28.52 2.18 19.01
C ASN A 131 28.14 0.99 19.89
N ALA A 132 28.17 1.16 21.22
CA ALA A 132 27.80 0.10 22.15
C ALA A 132 26.34 -0.34 22.03
N GLU A 133 25.43 0.57 21.63
CA GLU A 133 24.03 0.23 21.34
C GLU A 133 23.89 -0.45 19.96
N MET A 134 24.66 -0.02 18.97
CA MET A 134 24.71 -0.68 17.65
C MET A 134 25.26 -2.12 17.76
N ASP A 135 26.23 -2.36 18.65
CA ASP A 135 26.80 -3.70 18.92
C ASP A 135 25.75 -4.69 19.46
N LYS A 136 24.62 -4.20 19.99
CA LYS A 136 23.50 -5.02 20.49
C LYS A 136 22.47 -5.34 19.40
N CYS A 137 22.60 -4.77 18.21
CA CYS A 137 21.68 -4.97 17.10
C CYS A 137 22.18 -6.07 16.16
N HIS A 138 21.27 -6.94 15.69
CA HIS A 138 21.59 -7.93 14.66
C HIS A 138 21.73 -7.27 13.28
N TYR A 139 20.88 -6.29 13.00
CA TYR A 139 20.87 -5.51 11.77
C TYR A 139 20.80 -4.02 12.07
N LEU A 140 21.38 -3.22 11.18
CA LEU A 140 21.10 -1.79 11.11
C LEU A 140 20.15 -1.51 9.95
N ALA A 141 19.14 -0.71 10.22
CA ALA A 141 18.15 -0.32 9.23
C ALA A 141 18.25 1.16 8.92
N HIS A 142 18.13 1.49 7.63
CA HIS A 142 18.09 2.87 7.17
C HIS A 142 16.80 3.14 6.40
N ILE A 143 16.33 4.38 6.44
CA ILE A 143 15.25 4.85 5.58
C ILE A 143 15.92 5.48 4.35
N PRO A 144 15.73 4.91 3.13
CA PRO A 144 16.19 5.55 1.91
C PRO A 144 15.66 6.98 1.84
N SER A 145 16.58 7.94 1.80
CA SER A 145 16.30 9.37 1.93
C SER A 145 17.32 10.17 1.13
N ASN A 146 17.17 11.49 1.10
CA ASN A 146 18.12 12.37 0.40
C ASN A 146 19.55 12.17 0.95
N PRO A 147 20.53 11.76 0.13
CA PRO A 147 21.91 11.55 0.60
C PRO A 147 22.55 12.79 1.24
N ASN A 148 22.11 13.99 0.84
CA ASN A 148 22.60 15.26 1.38
C ASN A 148 21.88 15.68 2.68
N TYR A 149 20.77 15.02 3.03
CA TYR A 149 19.97 15.32 4.22
C TYR A 149 19.16 14.09 4.66
N SER A 150 19.85 13.12 5.27
CA SER A 150 19.30 11.81 5.62
C SER A 150 18.82 11.69 7.07
N SER A 151 18.96 12.75 7.87
CA SER A 151 18.57 12.75 9.28
C SER A 151 17.09 13.09 9.44
N LEU A 152 16.27 12.08 9.69
CA LEU A 152 14.84 12.27 9.97
C LEU A 152 14.63 12.60 11.46
N ASN A 153 13.57 13.36 11.74
CA ASN A 153 13.04 13.44 13.11
C ASN A 153 12.66 12.03 13.60
N ILE A 154 12.96 11.71 14.87
CA ILE A 154 12.71 10.37 15.43
C ILE A 154 11.26 9.92 15.29
N GLY A 155 10.29 10.81 15.48
CA GLY A 155 8.87 10.49 15.30
C GLY A 155 8.51 10.18 13.85
N ALA A 156 9.12 10.88 12.89
CA ALA A 156 8.96 10.59 11.47
C ALA A 156 9.62 9.24 11.09
N ALA A 157 10.80 8.95 11.64
CA ALA A 157 11.45 7.66 11.44
C ALA A 157 10.57 6.51 11.96
N VAL A 158 10.11 6.59 13.22
CA VAL A 158 9.20 5.58 13.80
C VAL A 158 7.92 5.44 12.96
N GLN A 159 7.36 6.54 12.46
CA GLN A 159 6.17 6.49 11.60
C GLN A 159 6.40 5.70 10.31
N VAL A 160 7.57 5.83 9.66
CA VAL A 160 7.90 5.08 8.44
C VAL A 160 8.09 3.60 8.75
N PHE A 161 8.83 3.26 9.81
CA PHE A 161 9.00 1.85 10.25
C PHE A 161 7.66 1.20 10.60
N ALA A 162 6.82 1.90 11.38
CA ALA A 162 5.51 1.41 11.77
C ALA A 162 4.60 1.19 10.56
N TYR A 163 4.63 2.11 9.60
CA TYR A 163 3.87 1.99 8.36
C TYR A 163 4.33 0.81 7.48
N GLU A 164 5.65 0.63 7.29
CA GLU A 164 6.15 -0.51 6.50
C GLU A 164 5.84 -1.85 7.21
N CYS A 165 5.89 -1.92 8.55
CA CYS A 165 5.44 -3.10 9.30
C CYS A 165 3.95 -3.39 9.04
N LEU A 166 3.12 -2.34 9.04
CA LEU A 166 1.70 -2.47 8.69
C LEU A 166 1.53 -3.00 7.25
N MET A 167 2.25 -2.46 6.28
CA MET A 167 2.18 -2.93 4.88
C MET A 167 2.66 -4.38 4.72
N ALA A 168 3.66 -4.80 5.50
CA ALA A 168 4.15 -6.17 5.50
C ALA A 168 3.12 -7.20 5.99
N THR A 169 2.09 -6.78 6.76
CA THR A 169 0.97 -7.65 7.14
C THR A 169 0.01 -7.99 5.98
N LYS A 170 0.22 -7.40 4.79
CA LYS A 170 -0.61 -7.58 3.59
C LYS A 170 -2.10 -7.23 3.83
N ILE A 171 -2.35 -6.14 4.55
CA ILE A 171 -3.72 -5.64 4.75
C ILE A 171 -4.41 -5.45 3.42
N GLU A 172 -5.49 -6.20 3.21
CA GLU A 172 -6.39 -5.97 2.10
C GLU A 172 -7.20 -4.70 2.40
N SER A 173 -7.02 -3.67 1.58
CA SER A 173 -7.90 -2.51 1.62
C SER A 173 -9.32 -2.96 1.27
N VAL A 174 -10.28 -2.71 2.15
CA VAL A 174 -11.70 -2.98 1.84
C VAL A 174 -12.16 -2.17 0.61
N HIS A 175 -11.45 -1.10 0.26
CA HIS A 175 -11.68 -0.29 -0.94
C HIS A 175 -10.99 -0.81 -2.21
N SER A 176 -10.10 -1.81 -2.14
CA SER A 176 -9.50 -2.41 -3.34
C SER A 176 -10.41 -3.41 -4.03
N LYS A 177 -11.55 -3.79 -3.42
CA LYS A 177 -12.62 -4.50 -4.12
C LYS A 177 -13.53 -3.49 -4.82
N GLY A 178 -12.97 -2.76 -5.79
CA GLY A 178 -13.77 -2.18 -6.87
C GLY A 178 -14.59 -3.29 -7.55
N TYR A 179 -15.64 -2.90 -8.28
CA TYR A 179 -16.57 -3.80 -8.99
C TYR A 179 -15.87 -5.07 -9.51
N GLN A 180 -16.02 -6.19 -8.79
CA GLN A 180 -15.39 -7.47 -9.12
C GLN A 180 -16.30 -8.19 -10.10
N SER A 181 -16.00 -8.03 -11.39
CA SER A 181 -16.68 -8.72 -12.46
C SER A 181 -15.68 -9.60 -13.19
N GLU A 182 -16.15 -10.74 -13.66
CA GLU A 182 -15.32 -11.69 -14.41
C GLU A 182 -14.91 -11.05 -15.73
N LEU A 183 -13.59 -10.97 -15.96
CA LEU A 183 -13.06 -10.41 -17.21
C LEU A 183 -13.54 -11.23 -18.40
N ALA A 184 -13.86 -10.55 -19.49
CA ALA A 184 -14.18 -11.23 -20.73
C ALA A 184 -12.97 -12.03 -21.22
N THR A 185 -13.23 -13.27 -21.62
CA THR A 185 -12.25 -14.14 -22.26
C THR A 185 -11.75 -13.53 -23.57
N THR A 186 -10.60 -13.99 -24.05
CA THR A 186 -10.06 -13.55 -25.35
C THR A 186 -11.05 -13.87 -26.47
N GLU A 187 -11.70 -15.04 -26.40
CA GLU A 187 -12.72 -15.48 -27.35
C GLU A 187 -13.93 -14.54 -27.37
N GLN A 188 -14.40 -14.09 -26.21
CA GLN A 188 -15.50 -13.12 -26.12
C GLN A 188 -15.11 -11.75 -26.70
N LEU A 189 -13.88 -11.28 -26.42
CA LEU A 189 -13.36 -10.03 -26.96
C LEU A 189 -13.18 -10.09 -28.48
N GLU A 190 -12.63 -11.18 -29.01
CA GLU A 190 -12.50 -11.40 -30.46
C GLU A 190 -13.88 -11.43 -31.13
N GLY A 191 -14.84 -12.17 -30.56
CA GLY A 191 -16.20 -12.18 -31.05
C GLY A 191 -16.86 -10.80 -31.01
N PHE A 192 -16.55 -9.96 -30.02
CA PHE A 192 -16.97 -8.57 -29.99
C PHE A 192 -16.32 -7.73 -31.09
N TYR A 193 -15.02 -7.90 -31.36
CA TYR A 193 -14.33 -7.15 -32.42
C TYR A 193 -14.83 -7.50 -33.81
N ASP A 194 -15.14 -8.77 -34.06
CA ASP A 194 -15.73 -9.21 -35.32
C ASP A 194 -17.15 -8.64 -35.49
N HIS A 195 -17.95 -8.66 -34.43
CA HIS A 195 -19.27 -8.03 -34.44
C HIS A 195 -19.18 -6.51 -34.62
N LEU A 196 -18.23 -5.84 -33.96
CA LEU A 196 -17.99 -4.41 -34.12
C LEU A 196 -17.63 -4.09 -35.57
N TYR A 197 -16.74 -4.88 -36.18
CA TYR A 197 -16.37 -4.71 -37.58
C TYR A 197 -17.58 -4.81 -38.51
N GLN A 198 -18.36 -5.89 -38.40
CA GLN A 198 -19.55 -6.11 -39.22
C GLN A 198 -20.60 -5.01 -39.01
N ALA A 199 -20.87 -4.64 -37.76
CA ALA A 199 -21.86 -3.62 -37.45
C ALA A 199 -21.47 -2.25 -38.03
N LEU A 200 -20.19 -1.87 -37.96
CA LEU A 200 -19.71 -0.61 -38.54
C LEU A 200 -19.78 -0.60 -40.07
N GLN A 201 -19.71 -1.76 -40.72
CA GLN A 201 -19.94 -1.89 -42.16
C GLN A 201 -21.43 -1.77 -42.50
N ASP A 202 -22.30 -2.46 -41.76
CA ASP A 202 -23.74 -2.50 -42.03
C ASP A 202 -24.40 -1.11 -41.93
N ILE A 203 -23.90 -0.28 -41.00
CA ILE A 203 -24.31 1.11 -40.82
C ILE A 203 -23.56 2.10 -41.73
N GLU A 204 -22.72 1.60 -42.64
CA GLU A 204 -21.95 2.39 -43.63
C GLU A 204 -20.96 3.40 -43.01
N PHE A 205 -20.55 3.19 -41.76
CA PHE A 205 -19.52 4.01 -41.10
C PHE A 205 -18.10 3.64 -41.56
N LEU A 206 -17.86 2.35 -41.78
CA LEU A 206 -16.53 1.83 -42.06
C LEU A 206 -16.44 1.28 -43.49
N ASP A 207 -15.54 1.85 -44.29
CA ASP A 207 -15.16 1.31 -45.61
C ASP A 207 -14.42 -0.03 -45.45
N PRO A 208 -14.93 -1.14 -46.01
CA PRO A 208 -14.28 -2.44 -45.97
C PRO A 208 -12.85 -2.42 -46.52
N ASN A 209 -12.53 -1.53 -47.47
CA ASN A 209 -11.21 -1.46 -48.09
C ASN A 209 -10.20 -0.61 -47.28
N LYS A 210 -10.66 0.15 -46.27
CA LYS A 210 -9.83 1.07 -45.48
C LYS A 210 -10.04 0.92 -43.97
N ASN A 211 -10.17 -0.32 -43.48
CA ASN A 211 -10.57 -0.61 -42.10
C ASN A 211 -9.41 -0.88 -41.11
N ALA A 212 -8.28 -1.41 -41.58
CA ALA A 212 -7.29 -2.07 -40.72
C ALA A 212 -6.72 -1.16 -39.62
N ARG A 213 -6.42 0.11 -39.96
CA ARG A 213 -5.90 1.09 -39.00
C ARG A 213 -6.93 1.47 -37.93
N PHE A 214 -8.21 1.56 -38.32
CA PHE A 214 -9.30 1.88 -37.40
C PHE A 214 -9.54 0.72 -36.44
N MET A 215 -9.69 -0.51 -36.94
CA MET A 215 -9.91 -1.69 -36.10
C MET A 215 -8.74 -1.94 -35.14
N ARG A 216 -7.49 -1.70 -35.58
CA ARG A 216 -6.32 -1.76 -34.69
C ARG A 216 -6.39 -0.74 -33.55
N ARG A 217 -6.93 0.46 -33.79
CA ARG A 217 -7.15 1.48 -32.74
C ARG A 217 -8.28 1.09 -31.79
N MET A 218 -9.38 0.54 -32.30
CA MET A 218 -10.48 0.05 -31.46
C MET A 218 -10.03 -1.08 -30.55
N ARG A 219 -9.35 -2.09 -31.11
CA ARG A 219 -8.77 -3.21 -30.33
C ARG A 219 -7.83 -2.69 -29.24
N ARG A 220 -6.90 -1.78 -29.56
CA ARG A 220 -6.01 -1.16 -28.57
C ARG A 220 -6.79 -0.40 -27.49
N MET A 221 -7.87 0.29 -27.85
CA MET A 221 -8.69 1.07 -26.93
C MET A 221 -9.42 0.19 -25.92
N PHE A 222 -10.04 -0.90 -26.38
CA PHE A 222 -10.81 -1.81 -25.54
C PHE A 222 -9.94 -2.82 -24.77
N ASN A 223 -8.78 -3.22 -25.30
CA ASN A 223 -7.87 -4.12 -24.56
C ASN A 223 -7.30 -3.47 -23.30
N ARG A 224 -7.04 -2.15 -23.32
CA ARG A 224 -6.51 -1.46 -22.13
C ARG A 224 -7.57 -1.16 -21.07
N THR A 225 -8.87 -1.30 -21.38
CA THR A 225 -9.94 -1.08 -20.41
C THR A 225 -10.25 -2.31 -19.57
N GLN A 226 -9.75 -3.51 -19.94
CA GLN A 226 -10.01 -4.77 -19.25
C GLN A 226 -11.51 -5.02 -19.06
N LEU A 227 -12.24 -5.13 -20.18
CA LEU A 227 -13.68 -5.28 -20.16
C LEU A 227 -14.10 -6.59 -19.48
N ASP A 228 -15.20 -6.52 -18.72
CA ASP A 228 -15.86 -7.69 -18.17
C ASP A 228 -16.87 -8.32 -19.15
N ILE A 229 -17.38 -9.51 -18.81
CA ILE A 229 -18.38 -10.23 -19.64
C ILE A 229 -19.63 -9.36 -19.91
N LYS A 230 -20.15 -8.67 -18.89
CA LYS A 230 -21.38 -7.88 -18.99
C LYS A 230 -21.18 -6.64 -19.85
N GLU A 231 -20.02 -6.00 -19.77
CA GLU A 231 -19.64 -4.86 -20.58
C GLU A 231 -19.52 -5.26 -22.05
N VAL A 232 -18.92 -6.42 -22.34
CA VAL A 232 -18.91 -6.99 -23.69
C VAL A 232 -20.33 -7.25 -24.17
N ASP A 233 -21.20 -7.84 -23.35
CA ASP A 233 -22.60 -8.09 -23.70
C ASP A 233 -23.37 -6.80 -23.98
N ILE A 234 -23.17 -5.76 -23.16
CA ILE A 234 -23.76 -4.42 -23.36
C ILE A 234 -23.30 -3.85 -24.69
N LEU A 235 -21.99 -3.88 -24.97
CA LEU A 235 -21.42 -3.37 -26.21
C LEU A 235 -21.99 -4.12 -27.43
N ARG A 236 -22.05 -5.45 -27.39
CA ARG A 236 -22.68 -6.27 -28.44
C ARG A 236 -24.17 -6.00 -28.58
N GLY A 237 -24.87 -5.72 -27.47
CA GLY A 237 -26.26 -5.28 -27.46
C GLY A 237 -26.46 -3.96 -28.20
N ILE A 238 -25.58 -2.97 -27.96
CA ILE A 238 -25.57 -1.69 -28.69
C ILE A 238 -25.36 -1.92 -30.19
N LEU A 239 -24.39 -2.76 -30.58
CA LEU A 239 -24.13 -3.09 -31.98
C LEU A 239 -25.33 -3.75 -32.66
N THR A 240 -25.97 -4.70 -31.97
CA THR A 240 -27.19 -5.38 -32.45
C THR A 240 -28.32 -4.38 -32.68
N ALA A 241 -28.53 -3.45 -31.75
CA ALA A 241 -29.57 -2.43 -31.88
C ALA A 241 -29.30 -1.49 -33.06
N ALA A 242 -28.03 -1.06 -33.24
CA ALA A 242 -27.62 -0.21 -34.36
C ALA A 242 -27.86 -0.90 -35.72
N GLN A 243 -27.44 -2.16 -35.86
CA GLN A 243 -27.66 -2.94 -37.09
C GLN A 243 -29.15 -3.09 -37.41
N ARG A 244 -29.98 -3.43 -36.41
CA ARG A 244 -31.45 -3.54 -36.60
C ARG A 244 -32.06 -2.27 -37.16
N GLN A 245 -31.61 -1.10 -36.71
CA GLN A 245 -32.11 0.17 -37.21
C GLN A 245 -31.67 0.44 -38.66
N ALA A 246 -30.42 0.11 -39.00
CA ALA A 246 -29.92 0.24 -40.37
C ALA A 246 -30.70 -0.64 -41.36
N PHE A 247 -30.98 -1.90 -41.00
CA PHE A 247 -31.80 -2.79 -41.84
C PHE A 247 -33.24 -2.28 -42.02
N LYS A 248 -33.90 -1.80 -40.95
CA LYS A 248 -35.25 -1.21 -41.04
C LYS A 248 -35.30 0.01 -41.95
N ASN A 249 -34.24 0.84 -41.94
CA ASN A 249 -34.16 2.00 -42.80
C ASN A 249 -33.95 1.59 -44.27
N LYS A 250 -33.08 0.61 -44.54
CA LYS A 250 -32.87 0.06 -45.89
C LYS A 250 -34.14 -0.57 -46.46
N SER A 251 -34.89 -1.33 -45.67
CA SER A 251 -36.16 -1.93 -46.10
C SER A 251 -37.23 -0.88 -46.40
N LYS A 252 -37.32 0.18 -45.58
CA LYS A 252 -38.25 1.30 -45.82
C LYS A 252 -37.92 2.07 -47.09
N ILE A 253 -36.63 2.32 -47.36
CA ILE A 253 -36.19 2.99 -48.58
C ILE A 253 -36.57 2.15 -49.80
N ASN A 254 -36.30 0.84 -49.79
CA ASN A 254 -36.66 -0.03 -50.92
C ASN A 254 -38.18 -0.05 -51.19
N THR A 255 -39.01 -0.11 -50.15
CA THR A 255 -40.48 -0.03 -50.33
C THR A 255 -40.99 1.32 -50.86
N LEU A 256 -40.30 2.42 -50.58
CA LEU A 256 -40.65 3.75 -51.11
C LEU A 256 -40.24 3.92 -52.59
N VAL A 257 -39.16 3.25 -53.00
CA VAL A 257 -38.69 3.23 -54.39
C VAL A 257 -39.58 2.35 -55.27
N GLU A 258 -40.10 1.23 -54.75
CA GLU A 258 -41.03 0.36 -55.48
C GLU A 258 -42.44 0.96 -55.60
N GLY A 259 -42.91 1.74 -54.62
CA GLY A 259 -44.23 2.37 -54.63
C GLY A 259 -44.34 3.72 -55.35
N SER A 260 -43.25 4.22 -55.94
CA SER A 260 -43.22 5.49 -56.72
C SER A 260 -43.09 5.25 -58.24
N GLY A 261 -43.22 3.98 -58.67
CA GLY A 261 -43.16 3.54 -60.07
C GLY A 261 -44.51 3.12 -60.67
N GLU A 262 -45.63 3.39 -60.01
CA GLU A 262 -47.00 3.32 -60.57
C GLU A 262 -47.56 4.73 -60.78
#